data_AF-A0A7V9RCD2-F1
#
_entry.id   AF-A0A7V9RCD2-F1
#
_cell.length_a   1.000
_cell.length_b   1.000
_cell.length_c   1.000
_cell.angle_alpha   90.00
_cell.angle_beta   90.00
_cell.angle_gamma   90.00
#
_symmetry.space_group_name_H-M   'P 1'
#
loop_
_entity.id
_entity.type
_entity.pdbx_description
1 polymer ?
#
loop_
_entity_poly.entity_id
_entity_poly.type
_entity_poly.pdbx_seq_one_letter_code
_entity_poly.pdbx_strand_id
1 'polypeptide(L)' 'AVGFGIRTPEDAARFAAVADGVVVGTALVDRVADGPAAGAPARVAELVKALAAAMQR' A
#
# COMPACT_ATOMS: atom_id res chain seq x y z
N ALA A 1 -6.62 -12.03 -7.33
CA ALA A 1 -5.78 -10.87 -6.95
C ALA A 1 -6.02 -9.69 -7.90
N VAL A 2 -6.00 -8.45 -7.41
CA VAL A 2 -6.17 -7.20 -8.19
C VAL A 2 -5.01 -6.24 -7.92
N GLY A 3 -4.55 -5.46 -8.91
CA GLY A 3 -3.27 -4.74 -8.79
C GLY A 3 -3.12 -3.40 -9.51
N PHE A 4 -4.17 -2.87 -10.13
CA PHE A 4 -4.10 -1.59 -10.83
C PHE A 4 -4.84 -0.50 -10.04
N GLY A 5 -4.18 0.64 -9.80
CA GLY A 5 -4.80 1.84 -9.23
C GLY A 5 -4.91 1.89 -7.70
N ILE A 6 -4.36 0.92 -6.96
CA ILE A 6 -4.41 0.93 -5.48
C ILE A 6 -3.40 1.93 -4.94
N ARG A 7 -3.88 3.02 -4.32
CA ARG A 7 -3.00 4.07 -3.78
C ARG A 7 -3.24 4.35 -2.30
N THR A 8 -4.42 4.05 -1.77
CA THR A 8 -4.77 4.34 -0.37
C THR A 8 -5.22 3.09 0.40
N PRO A 9 -5.25 3.14 1.75
CA PRO A 9 -5.84 2.10 2.59
C PRO A 9 -7.31 1.82 2.26
N GLU A 10 -8.09 2.84 1.91
CA GLU A 10 -9.50 2.71 1.55
C GLU A 10 -9.68 1.95 0.23
N ASP A 11 -8.84 2.24 -0.77
CA ASP A 11 -8.79 1.45 -2.01
C ASP A 11 -8.50 -0.01 -1.67
N ALA A 12 -7.45 -0.25 -0.89
CA ALA A 12 -7.02 -1.59 -0.52
C ALA A 12 -8.14 -2.37 0.20
N ALA A 13 -8.83 -1.77 1.16
CA ALA A 13 -9.97 -2.37 1.86
C ALA A 13 -11.12 -2.71 0.91
N ARG A 14 -11.48 -1.79 0.00
CA ARG A 14 -12.56 -1.99 -0.97
C ARG A 14 -12.30 -3.20 -1.86
N PHE A 15 -11.06 -3.35 -2.33
CA PHE A 15 -10.68 -4.44 -3.22
C PHE A 15 -10.42 -5.76 -2.48
N ALA A 16 -9.90 -5.71 -1.25
CA ALA A 16 -9.72 -6.89 -0.40
C ALA A 16 -11.05 -7.57 -0.05
N ALA A 17 -12.17 -6.83 -0.06
CA ALA A 17 -13.49 -7.41 0.17
C ALA A 17 -13.95 -8.39 -0.93
N VAL A 18 -13.37 -8.32 -2.13
CA VAL A 18 -13.80 -9.09 -3.32
C VAL A 18 -12.68 -9.88 -3.98
N ALA A 19 -11.45 -9.83 -3.46
CA ALA A 19 -10.29 -10.49 -4.03
C ALA A 19 -9.44 -11.19 -2.95
N ASP A 20 -8.82 -12.31 -3.32
CA ASP A 20 -7.91 -13.05 -2.44
C ASP A 20 -6.61 -12.31 -2.12
N GLY A 21 -6.36 -11.18 -2.77
CA GLY A 21 -5.15 -10.39 -2.58
C GLY A 21 -5.14 -9.11 -3.41
N VAL A 22 -4.40 -8.13 -2.91
CA VAL A 22 -4.24 -6.79 -3.50
C VAL A 22 -2.75 -6.53 -3.73
N VAL A 23 -2.39 -6.04 -4.92
CA VAL A 23 -1.01 -5.70 -5.28
C VAL A 23 -0.88 -4.17 -5.37
N VAL A 24 0.09 -3.60 -4.65
CA VAL A 24 0.35 -2.16 -4.61
C VAL A 24 1.74 -1.89 -5.16
N GLY A 25 1.83 -1.28 -6.34
CA GLY A 25 3.10 -0.97 -7.01
C GLY A 25 3.47 0.50 -6.91
N THR A 26 2.81 1.33 -7.73
CA THR A 26 3.14 2.75 -7.90
C THR A 26 3.18 3.51 -6.57
N ALA A 27 2.24 3.27 -5.66
CA ALA A 27 2.24 3.96 -4.37
C ALA A 27 3.46 3.62 -3.50
N LEU A 28 4.00 2.39 -3.57
CA LEU A 28 5.23 2.03 -2.87
C LEU A 28 6.45 2.71 -3.50
N VAL A 29 6.52 2.73 -4.84
CA VAL A 29 7.62 3.39 -5.57
C VAL A 29 7.63 4.89 -5.30
N ASP A 30 6.47 5.54 -5.37
CA ASP A 30 6.29 6.96 -5.03
C ASP A 30 6.78 7.23 -3.60
N ARG A 31 6.44 6.34 -2.65
CA ARG A 31 6.82 6.45 -1.24
C ARG A 31 8.32 6.28 -1.00
N VAL A 32 8.98 5.45 -1.78
CA VAL A 32 10.45 5.32 -1.78
C VAL A 32 11.08 6.62 -2.26
N ALA A 33 10.58 7.18 -3.36
CA ALA A 33 11.09 8.41 -3.98
C ALA A 33 10.80 9.69 -3.17
N ASP A 34 9.86 9.63 -2.23
CA ASP A 34 9.42 10.74 -1.37
C ASP A 34 10.45 11.12 -0.29
N GLY A 35 11.57 11.74 -0.69
CA GLY A 35 12.58 12.30 0.21
C GLY A 35 13.84 11.43 0.37
N PRO A 36 14.68 11.71 1.39
CA PRO A 36 16.00 11.07 1.51
C PRO A 36 15.92 9.55 1.60
N ALA A 37 16.86 8.86 0.94
CA ALA A 37 16.92 7.40 0.86
C ALA A 37 16.97 6.73 2.26
N ALA A 38 17.69 7.33 3.22
CA ALA A 38 17.79 6.81 4.58
C ALA A 38 16.42 6.67 5.29
N GLY A 39 15.45 7.52 4.94
CA GLY A 39 14.09 7.46 5.51
C GLY A 39 13.12 6.58 4.72
N ALA A 40 13.51 6.09 3.53
CA ALA A 40 12.60 5.34 2.66
C ALA A 40 12.05 4.06 3.30
N PRO A 41 12.86 3.22 4.00
CA PRO A 41 12.34 2.02 4.65
C PRO A 41 11.24 2.32 5.67
N ALA A 42 11.42 3.34 6.52
CA ALA A 42 10.42 3.73 7.51
C ALA A 42 9.14 4.24 6.84
N ARG A 43 9.28 5.11 5.83
CA ARG A 43 8.15 5.65 5.07
C ARG A 43 7.31 4.58 4.39
N VAL A 44 7.98 3.60 3.77
CA VAL A 44 7.33 2.44 3.14
C VAL A 44 6.68 1.55 4.18
N ALA A 45 7.36 1.26 5.29
CA ALA A 45 6.80 0.44 6.36
C ALA A 45 5.50 1.03 6.94
N GLU A 46 5.45 2.35 7.14
CA GLU A 46 4.23 3.03 7.61
C GLU A 46 3.07 2.89 6.60
N LEU A 47 3.35 3.03 5.30
CA LEU A 47 2.32 2.82 4.27
C LEU A 47 1.83 1.36 4.25
N VAL A 48 2.76 0.38 4.30
CA VAL A 48 2.41 -1.04 4.33
C VAL A 48 1.58 -1.40 5.55
N LYS A 49 1.92 -0.87 6.74
CA LYS A 49 1.13 -1.07 7.96
C LYS A 49 -0.29 -0.52 7.79
N ALA A 50 -0.45 0.68 7.24
CA ALA A 50 -1.77 1.28 7.02
C ALA A 50 -2.61 0.45 6.04
N LEU A 51 -2.01 0.00 4.92
CA LEU A 51 -2.67 -0.87 3.94
C LEU A 51 -3.11 -2.20 4.57
N ALA A 52 -2.22 -2.84 5.34
CA ALA A 52 -2.51 -4.10 6.02
C ALA A 52 -3.64 -3.94 7.04
N ALA A 53 -3.57 -2.91 7.89
CA ALA A 53 -4.59 -2.64 8.90
C ALA A 53 -5.98 -2.41 8.29
N ALA A 54 -6.06 -1.75 7.14
CA ALA A 54 -7.33 -1.53 6.44
C ALA A 54 -7.92 -2.79 5.81
N MET A 55 -7.10 -3.81 5.55
CA MET A 55 -7.52 -5.09 4.96
C MET A 55 -7.75 -6.19 6.00
N GLN A 56 -7.23 -6.03 7.22
CA GLN A 56 -7.40 -6.99 8.32
C GLN A 56 -8.81 -6.86 8.92
N ARG A 57 -9.51 -8.01 8.99
CA ARG A 57 -10.82 -8.18 9.66
C ARG A 57 -10.63 -8.74 11.05
#